data_AF-A0A519DW99-F1
#
_entry.id   AF-A0A519DW99-F1
#
_cell.length_a   1.000
_cell.length_b   1.000
_cell.length_c   1.000
_cell.angle_alpha   90.00
_cell.angle_beta   90.00
_cell.angle_gamma   90.00
#
_symmetry.space_group_name_H-M   'P 1'
#
loop_
_entity.id
_entity.type
_entity.pdbx_description
1 polymer ?
#
loop_
_entity_poly.entity_id
_entity_poly.type
_entity_poly.pdbx_seq_one_letter_code
_entity_poly.pdbx_strand_id
1 'polypeptide(L)'
;MNSSAGLVLSMSLAACGSELRVSETETKKAGTTAGAEELSEDSGPLVKCTEVGQIACITTEEYAAADLDLIADNLVRGQSVLGVQGKADIPELLPCANENEVGCFVEGEFAAADLQSISSKIPVGSTVAGIDGKVINSPVLCSHDGETTCLVDGSNFVNLNAGSFTAGDLLQGNTLASINGLLVPKPLDCLAEGDLACSATSSFPAFNRNLVQSKLGLIKSTMSVAGDAGSLLNCSDGDDLCFVDSATSKAADVSTLSTADIRSTVHIGGLVGVAVASPTSCAADAATGCVAVANFPAVDKVNILQANAGKYRSNLSLAGVSGTVADCNSDGGSGCFAVTNFPSIDKTALTAAASKFKSLTLAGVAGTLSDCATDGAGSCVADGPTTKAARLSNFTASDVRSTVSIAGVAGSLTLIPATCSADAAVGCVTATNFPAIDKVNHLQGEKAKIRSNLTVQSETGTMTPCAADGDDDCYT
;
A
#
# COMPACT_ATOMS: atom_id res chain seq x y z
N MET A 1 12.73 -17.37 -92.95
CA MET A 1 12.43 -15.97 -93.29
C MET A 1 12.18 -15.22 -91.99
N ASN A 2 13.00 -14.19 -91.74
CA ASN A 2 12.98 -13.12 -90.71
C ASN A 2 11.76 -13.03 -89.78
N SER A 3 11.84 -12.66 -88.49
CA SER A 3 12.90 -12.16 -87.60
C SER A 3 12.29 -12.06 -86.18
N SER A 4 13.09 -12.39 -85.15
CA SER A 4 13.26 -11.83 -83.78
C SER A 4 12.24 -10.79 -83.26
N ALA A 5 11.87 -10.60 -81.98
CA ALA A 5 12.29 -10.97 -80.61
C ALA A 5 11.13 -10.49 -79.66
N GLY A 6 11.02 -10.75 -78.36
CA GLY A 6 11.88 -11.29 -77.31
C GLY A 6 11.03 -11.89 -76.16
N LEU A 7 11.53 -12.82 -75.34
CA LEU A 7 12.58 -12.70 -74.29
C LEU A 7 12.04 -11.93 -73.05
N VAL A 8 11.99 -12.42 -71.79
CA VAL A 8 12.28 -13.70 -71.10
C VAL A 8 11.84 -13.56 -69.62
N LEU A 9 11.49 -14.71 -69.03
CA LEU A 9 11.56 -15.15 -67.61
C LEU A 9 11.13 -14.28 -66.44
N SER A 10 10.11 -14.83 -65.79
CA SER A 10 10.08 -15.22 -64.38
C SER A 10 11.38 -15.82 -63.81
N MET A 11 11.75 -15.39 -62.60
CA MET A 11 12.59 -16.16 -61.68
C MET A 11 12.12 -15.99 -60.23
N SER A 12 12.21 -17.10 -59.50
CA SER A 12 11.78 -17.36 -58.12
C SER A 12 12.98 -17.26 -57.15
N LEU A 13 12.68 -17.43 -55.84
CA LEU A 13 13.58 -17.64 -54.69
C LEU A 13 14.29 -16.38 -54.12
N ALA A 14 14.58 -16.21 -52.83
CA ALA A 14 14.64 -17.12 -51.69
C ALA A 14 14.57 -16.35 -50.36
N ALA A 15 14.28 -17.07 -49.28
CA ALA A 15 14.45 -16.65 -47.90
C ALA A 15 15.94 -16.42 -47.53
N CYS A 16 16.22 -15.44 -46.68
CA CYS A 16 17.37 -15.47 -45.77
C CYS A 16 17.01 -14.73 -44.49
N GLY A 17 17.02 -15.45 -43.37
CA GLY A 17 17.05 -14.85 -42.04
C GLY A 17 18.45 -14.31 -41.75
N SER A 18 18.48 -13.18 -41.04
CA SER A 18 19.64 -12.75 -40.28
C SER A 18 19.15 -11.95 -39.08
N GLU A 19 19.38 -12.53 -37.90
CA GLU A 19 19.30 -11.86 -36.60
C GLU A 19 20.12 -10.57 -36.63
N LEU A 20 19.49 -9.43 -36.33
CA LEU A 20 20.21 -8.22 -35.97
C LEU A 20 20.23 -8.11 -34.44
N ARG A 21 21.22 -8.77 -33.83
CA ARG A 21 21.68 -8.43 -32.48
C ARG A 21 22.53 -7.16 -32.60
N VAL A 22 21.99 -6.03 -32.15
CA VAL A 22 22.83 -4.87 -31.80
C VAL A 22 23.12 -4.97 -30.31
N SER A 23 24.35 -5.38 -30.03
CA SER A 23 24.98 -5.34 -28.71
C SER A 23 25.18 -3.88 -28.29
N GLU A 24 24.76 -3.55 -27.08
CA GLU A 24 25.21 -2.39 -26.34
C GLU A 24 26.74 -2.44 -26.19
N THR A 25 27.43 -1.36 -26.58
CA THR A 25 28.60 -0.90 -25.81
C THR A 25 28.74 0.60 -26.01
N GLU A 26 28.63 1.31 -24.89
CA GLU A 26 28.82 2.74 -24.74
C GLU A 26 30.19 3.22 -25.26
N THR A 27 30.20 4.40 -25.88
CA THR A 27 31.19 5.42 -25.56
C THR A 27 30.50 6.79 -25.56
N LYS A 28 29.94 7.14 -24.38
CA LYS A 28 29.48 8.49 -24.06
C LYS A 28 30.68 9.45 -24.10
N LYS A 29 30.67 10.39 -25.03
CA LYS A 29 31.50 11.59 -24.96
C LYS A 29 30.59 12.74 -24.53
N ALA A 30 30.93 13.31 -23.37
CA ALA A 30 30.20 14.38 -22.71
C ALA A 30 30.05 15.62 -23.61
N GLY A 31 28.82 16.12 -23.67
CA GLY A 31 28.44 17.38 -24.30
C GLY A 31 27.16 17.88 -23.64
N THR A 32 27.33 18.73 -22.64
CA THR A 32 26.31 19.34 -21.79
C THR A 32 25.52 20.39 -22.58
N THR A 33 24.19 20.27 -22.64
CA THR A 33 23.23 21.39 -22.72
C THR A 33 21.82 20.86 -22.45
N ALA A 34 21.26 21.29 -21.31
CA ALA A 34 19.94 20.90 -20.83
C ALA A 34 18.91 21.98 -21.20
N GLY A 35 17.74 21.55 -21.67
CA GLY A 35 16.61 22.41 -21.99
C GLY A 35 15.79 21.94 -23.20
N ALA A 36 15.40 20.66 -23.22
CA ALA A 36 14.37 20.17 -24.13
C ALA A 36 13.10 19.91 -23.30
N GLU A 37 11.97 20.42 -23.77
CA GLU A 37 10.64 20.16 -23.25
C GLU A 37 10.36 18.65 -23.22
N GLU A 38 10.02 18.13 -22.03
CA GLU A 38 9.23 16.90 -21.92
C GLU A 38 7.82 17.21 -22.45
N LEU A 39 7.59 16.91 -23.73
CA LEU A 39 6.26 16.54 -24.20
C LEU A 39 5.95 15.20 -23.54
N SER A 40 4.93 15.15 -22.69
CA SER A 40 4.46 13.89 -22.13
C SER A 40 3.92 13.05 -23.29
N GLU A 41 4.71 12.10 -23.76
CA GLU A 41 4.24 11.05 -24.65
C GLU A 41 3.23 10.21 -23.86
N ASP A 42 1.94 10.45 -24.12
CA ASP A 42 0.88 9.51 -23.75
C ASP A 42 1.17 8.19 -24.44
N SER A 43 1.82 7.30 -23.69
CA SER A 43 2.26 5.97 -24.11
C SER A 43 1.13 4.93 -23.90
N GLY A 44 -0.11 5.40 -23.73
CA GLY A 44 -1.30 4.57 -23.82
C GLY A 44 -1.43 3.92 -25.19
N PRO A 45 -1.89 2.66 -25.28
CA PRO A 45 -2.10 2.01 -26.57
C PRO A 45 -3.15 2.77 -27.38
N LEU A 46 -2.76 3.23 -28.58
CA LEU A 46 -3.64 3.91 -29.53
C LEU A 46 -4.91 3.08 -29.76
N VAL A 47 -6.07 3.70 -29.48
CA VAL A 47 -7.39 3.04 -29.55
C VAL A 47 -7.81 2.86 -31.01
N LYS A 48 -8.34 1.67 -31.35
CA LYS A 48 -8.89 1.37 -32.68
C LYS A 48 -10.27 2.02 -32.85
N CYS A 49 -10.59 2.52 -34.03
CA CYS A 49 -11.91 3.07 -34.33
C CYS A 49 -13.00 1.99 -34.17
N THR A 50 -14.12 2.34 -33.53
CA THR A 50 -15.26 1.43 -33.28
C THR A 50 -16.49 1.73 -34.14
N GLU A 51 -16.52 2.90 -34.81
CA GLU A 51 -17.57 3.32 -35.74
C GLU A 51 -16.95 4.06 -36.94
N VAL A 52 -17.62 4.02 -38.10
CA VAL A 52 -17.18 4.72 -39.32
C VAL A 52 -17.29 6.24 -39.12
N GLY A 53 -16.21 6.98 -39.43
CA GLY A 53 -16.16 8.44 -39.29
C GLY A 53 -15.65 8.97 -37.94
N GLN A 54 -15.17 8.11 -37.03
CA GLN A 54 -14.57 8.52 -35.76
C GLN A 54 -13.20 9.19 -35.97
N ILE A 55 -12.95 10.34 -35.31
CA ILE A 55 -11.66 11.06 -35.34
C ILE A 55 -10.79 10.70 -34.12
N ALA A 56 -9.46 10.78 -34.28
CA ALA A 56 -8.44 10.46 -33.25
C ALA A 56 -8.34 8.98 -32.80
N CYS A 57 -8.47 8.04 -33.74
CA CYS A 57 -8.28 6.59 -33.53
C CYS A 57 -7.48 5.96 -34.69
N ILE A 58 -6.92 4.76 -34.49
CA ILE A 58 -6.31 3.98 -35.58
C ILE A 58 -7.41 3.29 -36.39
N THR A 59 -7.49 3.60 -37.68
CA THR A 59 -8.40 2.94 -38.62
C THR A 59 -8.09 1.46 -38.74
N THR A 60 -9.12 0.63 -38.82
CA THR A 60 -8.99 -0.81 -39.12
C THR A 60 -9.67 -1.11 -40.46
N GLU A 61 -9.46 -2.29 -41.03
CA GLU A 61 -10.17 -2.71 -42.25
C GLU A 61 -11.71 -2.69 -42.10
N GLU A 62 -12.21 -2.75 -40.86
CA GLU A 62 -13.64 -2.76 -40.55
C GLU A 62 -14.23 -1.34 -40.34
N TYR A 63 -13.41 -0.36 -39.93
CA TYR A 63 -13.87 1.00 -39.62
C TYR A 63 -12.90 2.07 -40.16
N ALA A 64 -13.25 2.63 -41.32
CA ALA A 64 -12.52 3.72 -41.94
C ALA A 64 -12.87 5.10 -41.33
N ALA A 65 -11.90 5.99 -41.23
CA ALA A 65 -12.08 7.35 -40.70
C ALA A 65 -12.90 8.28 -41.61
N ALA A 66 -13.25 7.83 -42.82
CA ALA A 66 -14.08 8.56 -43.77
C ALA A 66 -15.10 7.60 -44.40
N ASP A 67 -16.33 8.08 -44.59
CA ASP A 67 -17.41 7.36 -45.28
C ASP A 67 -17.11 7.31 -46.79
N LEU A 68 -16.58 6.17 -47.25
CA LEU A 68 -16.12 6.00 -48.62
C LEU A 68 -17.28 5.94 -49.63
N ASP A 69 -18.49 5.58 -49.20
CA ASP A 69 -19.66 5.55 -50.08
C ASP A 69 -20.17 6.96 -50.34
N LEU A 70 -20.18 7.84 -49.33
CA LEU A 70 -20.52 9.26 -49.52
C LEU A 70 -19.55 9.96 -50.47
N ILE A 71 -18.26 9.62 -50.44
CA ILE A 71 -17.25 10.14 -51.36
C ILE A 71 -17.46 9.58 -52.77
N ALA A 72 -17.75 8.29 -52.91
CA ALA A 72 -17.99 7.66 -54.21
C ALA A 72 -19.24 8.23 -54.91
N ASP A 73 -20.32 8.50 -54.17
CA ASP A 73 -21.59 8.98 -54.73
C ASP A 73 -21.54 10.44 -55.21
N ASN A 74 -20.58 11.23 -54.73
CA ASN A 74 -20.40 12.63 -55.14
C ASN A 74 -19.26 12.84 -56.14
N LEU A 75 -18.53 11.79 -56.49
CA LEU A 75 -17.48 11.85 -57.51
C LEU A 75 -18.01 11.32 -58.84
N VAL A 76 -17.71 12.04 -59.93
CA VAL A 76 -18.14 11.67 -61.29
C VAL A 76 -17.43 10.40 -61.75
N ARG A 77 -18.16 9.50 -62.41
CA ARG A 77 -17.65 8.22 -62.91
C ARG A 77 -16.42 8.43 -63.81
N GLY A 78 -15.29 7.83 -63.42
CA GLY A 78 -13.98 8.01 -64.08
C GLY A 78 -12.98 8.91 -63.33
N GLN A 79 -13.41 9.61 -62.28
CA GLN A 79 -12.51 10.31 -61.35
C GLN A 79 -12.19 9.43 -60.14
N SER A 80 -11.00 9.65 -59.54
CA SER A 80 -10.58 8.99 -58.30
C SER A 80 -9.84 9.96 -57.39
N VAL A 81 -10.24 9.99 -56.11
CA VAL A 81 -9.54 10.72 -55.04
C VAL A 81 -9.26 9.73 -53.92
N LEU A 82 -7.99 9.62 -53.53
CA LEU A 82 -7.51 8.68 -52.50
C LEU A 82 -7.88 7.21 -52.75
N GLY A 83 -8.02 6.80 -54.01
CA GLY A 83 -8.31 5.42 -54.42
C GLY A 83 -9.80 5.06 -54.50
N VAL A 84 -10.71 5.97 -54.15
CA VAL A 84 -12.16 5.78 -54.32
C VAL A 84 -12.57 6.23 -55.72
N GLN A 85 -13.15 5.34 -56.53
CA GLN A 85 -13.71 5.69 -57.84
C GLN A 85 -15.12 6.29 -57.71
N GLY A 86 -15.38 7.33 -58.49
CA GLY A 86 -16.69 7.96 -58.56
C GLY A 86 -17.79 7.09 -59.16
N LYS A 87 -19.01 7.22 -58.65
CA LYS A 87 -20.23 6.53 -59.12
C LYS A 87 -21.23 7.47 -59.82
N ALA A 88 -21.10 8.80 -59.67
CA ALA A 88 -22.06 9.76 -60.23
C ALA A 88 -21.98 9.81 -61.76
N ASP A 89 -23.10 9.54 -62.42
CA ASP A 89 -23.24 9.70 -63.88
C ASP A 89 -23.51 11.16 -64.23
N ILE A 90 -22.86 11.66 -65.29
CA ILE A 90 -23.26 12.93 -65.90
C ILE A 90 -24.48 12.63 -66.78
N PRO A 91 -25.64 13.28 -66.60
CA PRO A 91 -26.79 13.05 -67.46
C PRO A 91 -26.44 13.46 -68.89
N GLU A 92 -26.55 12.51 -69.81
CA GLU A 92 -26.29 12.70 -71.24
C GLU A 92 -27.35 13.66 -71.81
N LEU A 93 -26.93 14.86 -72.26
CA LEU A 93 -27.82 15.86 -72.85
C LEU A 93 -28.18 15.43 -74.29
N LEU A 94 -29.45 15.07 -74.51
CA LEU A 94 -29.99 14.76 -75.84
C LEU A 94 -30.22 16.04 -76.67
N PRO A 95 -30.20 15.98 -78.02
CA PRO A 95 -30.55 17.11 -78.88
C PRO A 95 -32.05 17.43 -78.78
N CYS A 96 -32.42 18.72 -78.87
CA CYS A 96 -33.82 19.13 -78.76
C CYS A 96 -34.66 18.56 -79.90
N ALA A 97 -35.79 17.91 -79.57
CA ALA A 97 -36.65 17.25 -80.55
C ALA A 97 -37.82 18.13 -81.00
N ASN A 98 -38.15 19.19 -80.25
CA ASN A 98 -39.27 20.10 -80.54
C ASN A 98 -38.89 21.57 -80.30
N GLU A 99 -39.61 22.50 -80.93
CA GLU A 99 -39.49 23.93 -80.67
C GLU A 99 -39.88 24.25 -79.21
N ASN A 100 -39.10 25.11 -78.54
CA ASN A 100 -39.25 25.58 -77.14
C ASN A 100 -38.90 24.57 -76.03
N GLU A 101 -38.14 23.50 -76.33
CA GLU A 101 -37.62 22.58 -75.31
C GLU A 101 -36.41 23.19 -74.56
N VAL A 102 -36.37 23.07 -73.22
CA VAL A 102 -35.30 23.59 -72.35
C VAL A 102 -34.51 22.45 -71.72
N GLY A 103 -33.17 22.52 -71.74
CA GLY A 103 -32.28 21.49 -71.17
C GLY A 103 -31.69 20.51 -72.18
N CYS A 104 -31.64 20.86 -73.46
CA CYS A 104 -31.04 20.10 -74.57
C CYS A 104 -30.13 21.03 -75.39
N PHE A 105 -29.25 20.47 -76.24
CA PHE A 105 -28.36 21.27 -77.11
C PHE A 105 -28.85 21.28 -78.56
N VAL A 106 -28.70 22.41 -79.26
CA VAL A 106 -29.33 22.66 -80.56
C VAL A 106 -28.34 22.36 -81.70
N GLU A 107 -28.63 21.35 -82.51
CA GLU A 107 -27.98 21.11 -83.81
C GLU A 107 -29.02 21.23 -84.95
N GLY A 108 -29.03 22.37 -85.65
CA GLY A 108 -29.88 22.59 -86.84
C GLY A 108 -31.02 23.60 -86.68
N GLU A 109 -31.82 23.75 -87.76
CA GLU A 109 -32.69 24.89 -88.13
C GLU A 109 -33.88 25.25 -87.21
N PHE A 110 -33.94 24.79 -85.95
CA PHE A 110 -35.04 25.11 -85.05
C PHE A 110 -34.75 26.39 -84.24
N ALA A 111 -35.40 27.49 -84.61
CA ALA A 111 -35.24 28.80 -83.97
C ALA A 111 -36.10 28.93 -82.70
N ALA A 112 -35.47 29.29 -81.58
CA ALA A 112 -36.08 29.33 -80.25
C ALA A 112 -37.02 30.54 -79.97
N ALA A 113 -37.71 31.09 -80.97
CA ALA A 113 -38.58 32.25 -80.77
C ALA A 113 -39.85 32.25 -81.65
N ASP A 114 -41.01 32.26 -81.00
CA ASP A 114 -42.35 32.39 -81.60
C ASP A 114 -42.56 33.78 -82.23
N LEU A 115 -42.64 33.83 -83.56
CA LEU A 115 -42.73 35.06 -84.37
C LEU A 115 -44.16 35.61 -84.54
N GLN A 116 -45.21 34.95 -84.04
CA GLN A 116 -46.59 35.41 -84.28
C GLN A 116 -47.07 36.52 -83.34
N SER A 117 -46.38 36.79 -82.22
CA SER A 117 -46.84 37.75 -81.19
C SER A 117 -46.15 39.13 -81.22
N ILE A 118 -45.17 39.34 -82.11
CA ILE A 118 -44.31 40.53 -82.09
C ILE A 118 -44.87 41.71 -82.91
N SER A 119 -45.69 41.47 -83.95
CA SER A 119 -46.22 42.55 -84.81
C SER A 119 -47.08 43.60 -84.07
N SER A 120 -47.70 43.22 -82.94
CA SER A 120 -48.51 44.09 -82.09
C SER A 120 -47.71 44.93 -81.09
N LYS A 121 -46.37 44.74 -81.02
CA LYS A 121 -45.47 45.44 -80.10
C LYS A 121 -44.42 46.31 -80.82
N ILE A 122 -44.36 46.27 -82.15
CA ILE A 122 -43.46 47.09 -82.94
C ILE A 122 -44.20 48.38 -83.37
N PRO A 123 -43.60 49.57 -83.23
CA PRO A 123 -44.16 50.82 -83.72
C PRO A 123 -44.34 50.82 -85.25
N VAL A 124 -45.41 51.44 -85.77
CA VAL A 124 -45.61 51.61 -87.22
C VAL A 124 -44.41 52.31 -87.84
N GLY A 125 -43.81 51.70 -88.88
CA GLY A 125 -42.65 52.21 -89.61
C GLY A 125 -41.30 51.56 -89.25
N SER A 126 -41.28 50.61 -88.31
CA SER A 126 -40.10 49.80 -87.98
C SER A 126 -40.30 48.32 -88.33
N THR A 127 -39.22 47.64 -88.73
CA THR A 127 -39.17 46.18 -88.97
C THR A 127 -38.18 45.52 -88.04
N VAL A 128 -38.57 44.37 -87.47
CA VAL A 128 -37.66 43.45 -86.77
C VAL A 128 -37.92 42.05 -87.32
N ALA A 129 -36.86 41.39 -87.80
CA ALA A 129 -36.94 40.08 -88.45
C ALA A 129 -38.00 39.99 -89.58
N GLY A 130 -38.19 41.08 -90.33
CA GLY A 130 -39.07 41.12 -91.51
C GLY A 130 -40.56 41.35 -91.22
N ILE A 131 -40.96 41.64 -89.98
CA ILE A 131 -42.36 41.93 -89.60
C ILE A 131 -42.53 43.44 -89.34
N ASP A 132 -43.46 44.09 -90.04
CA ASP A 132 -43.83 45.50 -89.87
C ASP A 132 -44.72 45.74 -88.63
N GLY A 133 -44.45 46.81 -87.87
CA GLY A 133 -45.20 47.19 -86.67
C GLY A 133 -46.57 47.84 -86.90
N LYS A 134 -47.51 47.70 -85.94
CA LYS A 134 -48.92 48.15 -86.02
C LYS A 134 -49.45 49.06 -84.89
N VAL A 135 -48.62 49.56 -83.96
CA VAL A 135 -49.09 50.43 -82.85
C VAL A 135 -49.07 51.93 -83.23
N ILE A 136 -50.20 52.64 -83.02
CA ILE A 136 -50.39 54.06 -83.37
C ILE A 136 -50.75 54.90 -82.12
N ASN A 137 -50.02 56.01 -81.95
CA ASN A 137 -50.24 57.27 -81.17
C ASN A 137 -49.96 57.38 -79.65
N SER A 138 -49.15 58.41 -79.34
CA SER A 138 -48.78 58.94 -78.01
C SER A 138 -49.86 59.84 -77.37
N PRO A 139 -50.04 59.80 -76.04
CA PRO A 139 -50.83 60.77 -75.25
C PRO A 139 -50.08 62.09 -74.91
N VAL A 140 -50.86 63.13 -74.55
CA VAL A 140 -50.46 64.53 -74.25
C VAL A 140 -49.65 64.66 -72.93
N LEU A 141 -48.71 65.61 -72.86
CA LEU A 141 -47.80 65.86 -71.71
C LEU A 141 -48.45 66.66 -70.56
N CYS A 142 -48.10 66.34 -69.31
CA CYS A 142 -48.59 67.05 -68.10
C CYS A 142 -47.98 68.44 -67.92
N SER A 143 -48.75 69.39 -67.35
CA SER A 143 -48.31 70.79 -67.15
C SER A 143 -48.34 71.29 -65.70
N HIS A 144 -48.97 70.55 -64.78
CA HIS A 144 -49.00 70.86 -63.33
C HIS A 144 -48.82 69.61 -62.47
N ASP A 145 -48.28 69.78 -61.27
CA ASP A 145 -48.12 68.70 -60.29
C ASP A 145 -49.50 68.24 -59.76
N GLY A 146 -49.79 66.93 -59.83
CA GLY A 146 -51.07 66.33 -59.40
C GLY A 146 -52.10 65.99 -60.48
N GLU A 147 -51.81 66.16 -61.78
CA GLU A 147 -52.67 65.71 -62.89
C GLU A 147 -52.61 64.17 -63.08
N THR A 148 -53.75 63.50 -63.25
CA THR A 148 -53.84 62.01 -63.22
C THR A 148 -54.15 61.34 -64.58
N THR A 149 -54.07 62.04 -65.72
CA THR A 149 -54.38 61.47 -67.06
C THR A 149 -53.49 61.99 -68.22
N CYS A 150 -52.21 62.29 -67.95
CA CYS A 150 -51.25 62.80 -68.94
C CYS A 150 -49.89 62.07 -68.85
N LEU A 151 -49.08 62.13 -69.91
CA LEU A 151 -47.77 61.49 -69.97
C LEU A 151 -46.70 62.40 -69.38
N VAL A 152 -45.94 61.90 -68.41
CA VAL A 152 -44.83 62.62 -67.77
C VAL A 152 -43.54 62.22 -68.48
N ASP A 153 -42.99 63.05 -69.37
CA ASP A 153 -41.81 62.71 -70.19
C ASP A 153 -40.45 62.95 -69.51
N GLY A 154 -40.46 63.27 -68.21
CA GLY A 154 -39.25 63.43 -67.41
C GLY A 154 -38.49 64.74 -67.65
N SER A 155 -38.99 65.67 -68.47
CA SER A 155 -38.32 66.95 -68.68
C SER A 155 -38.61 68.01 -67.63
N ASN A 156 -39.74 67.96 -66.88
CA ASN A 156 -40.06 68.97 -65.86
C ASN A 156 -40.74 68.47 -64.56
N PHE A 157 -41.32 67.27 -64.51
CA PHE A 157 -41.86 66.68 -63.28
C PHE A 157 -41.60 65.17 -63.28
N VAL A 158 -41.29 64.56 -62.13
CA VAL A 158 -41.06 63.11 -62.00
C VAL A 158 -42.18 62.55 -61.12
N ASN A 159 -42.90 61.54 -61.61
CA ASN A 159 -43.96 60.89 -60.86
C ASN A 159 -43.37 60.19 -59.62
N LEU A 160 -43.59 60.76 -58.44
CA LEU A 160 -43.07 60.24 -57.18
C LEU A 160 -44.03 59.17 -56.66
N ASN A 161 -43.68 57.90 -56.85
CA ASN A 161 -44.42 56.78 -56.28
C ASN A 161 -44.21 56.73 -54.76
N ALA A 162 -44.95 57.55 -54.02
CA ALA A 162 -44.86 57.67 -52.57
C ALA A 162 -45.14 56.35 -51.81
N GLY A 163 -45.72 55.33 -52.45
CA GLY A 163 -45.91 54.00 -51.87
C GLY A 163 -44.64 53.15 -51.81
N SER A 164 -43.55 53.59 -52.44
CA SER A 164 -42.27 52.85 -52.50
C SER A 164 -41.18 53.36 -51.56
N PHE A 165 -41.46 54.45 -50.80
CA PHE A 165 -40.53 55.02 -49.84
C PHE A 165 -41.14 54.98 -48.45
N THR A 166 -40.36 54.49 -47.49
CA THR A 166 -40.65 54.58 -46.06
C THR A 166 -39.84 55.72 -45.44
N ALA A 167 -40.18 56.11 -44.21
CA ALA A 167 -39.36 57.05 -43.45
C ALA A 167 -37.89 56.57 -43.30
N GLY A 168 -37.64 55.25 -43.42
CA GLY A 168 -36.30 54.68 -43.40
C GLY A 168 -35.46 54.97 -44.65
N ASP A 169 -36.06 55.43 -45.76
CA ASP A 169 -35.33 55.67 -47.02
C ASP A 169 -34.87 57.13 -47.18
N LEU A 170 -35.25 58.00 -46.24
CA LEU A 170 -34.98 59.45 -46.27
C LEU A 170 -34.03 59.83 -45.13
N LEU A 171 -33.01 60.64 -45.42
CA LEU A 171 -32.08 61.18 -44.43
C LEU A 171 -32.82 62.01 -43.36
N GLN A 172 -32.45 61.81 -42.11
CA GLN A 172 -33.01 62.57 -40.98
C GLN A 172 -32.84 64.08 -41.20
N GLY A 173 -33.95 64.83 -41.11
CA GLY A 173 -33.99 66.27 -41.37
C GLY A 173 -34.50 66.67 -42.77
N ASN A 174 -34.62 65.72 -43.70
CA ASN A 174 -35.25 65.94 -45.00
C ASN A 174 -36.71 65.47 -45.00
N THR A 175 -37.57 66.23 -45.68
CA THR A 175 -38.98 65.88 -45.90
C THR A 175 -39.26 65.83 -47.40
N LEU A 176 -39.79 64.70 -47.88
CA LEU A 176 -40.23 64.54 -49.27
C LEU A 176 -41.64 63.95 -49.24
N ALA A 177 -42.58 64.59 -49.96
CA ALA A 177 -44.00 64.19 -49.98
C ALA A 177 -44.60 63.95 -48.57
N SER A 178 -44.26 64.81 -47.60
CA SER A 178 -44.71 64.74 -46.20
C SER A 178 -44.22 63.54 -45.37
N ILE A 179 -43.28 62.73 -45.89
CA ILE A 179 -42.57 61.71 -45.12
C ILE A 179 -41.30 62.34 -44.55
N ASN A 180 -41.17 62.37 -43.22
CA ASN A 180 -39.94 62.81 -42.55
C ASN A 180 -38.92 61.67 -42.51
N GLY A 181 -37.68 61.95 -42.89
CA GLY A 181 -36.61 60.96 -42.85
C GLY A 181 -36.21 60.52 -41.44
N LEU A 182 -35.93 59.22 -41.31
CA LEU A 182 -35.38 58.55 -40.12
C LEU A 182 -34.00 57.94 -40.38
N LEU A 183 -33.49 57.98 -41.61
CA LEU A 183 -32.18 57.45 -41.94
C LEU A 183 -31.10 58.37 -41.34
N VAL A 184 -30.52 57.96 -40.22
CA VAL A 184 -29.36 58.63 -39.63
C VAL A 184 -28.17 58.41 -40.58
N PRO A 185 -27.37 59.45 -40.91
CA PRO A 185 -26.20 59.28 -41.77
C PRO A 185 -25.32 58.13 -41.28
N LYS A 186 -24.84 57.28 -42.21
CA LYS A 186 -23.84 56.26 -41.90
C LYS A 186 -22.70 56.95 -41.12
N PRO A 187 -22.32 56.46 -39.93
CA PRO A 187 -21.18 57.01 -39.20
C PRO A 187 -19.94 57.01 -40.10
N LEU A 188 -19.10 58.04 -40.00
CA LEU A 188 -17.87 58.15 -40.79
C LEU A 188 -17.06 56.86 -40.68
N ASP A 189 -16.37 56.46 -41.75
CA ASP A 189 -15.47 55.31 -41.69
C ASP A 189 -14.31 55.61 -40.73
N CYS A 190 -13.90 54.62 -39.92
CA CYS A 190 -12.78 54.82 -38.98
C CYS A 190 -11.49 55.11 -39.76
N LEU A 191 -10.74 56.16 -39.37
CA LEU A 191 -9.51 56.61 -40.06
C LEU A 191 -8.24 56.27 -39.27
N ALA A 192 -8.38 55.91 -38.00
CA ALA A 192 -7.31 55.40 -37.15
C ALA A 192 -7.79 54.28 -36.22
N GLU A 193 -6.86 53.48 -35.70
CA GLU A 193 -7.13 52.53 -34.63
C GLU A 193 -7.63 53.27 -33.38
N GLY A 194 -8.84 52.93 -32.91
CA GLY A 194 -9.40 53.48 -31.68
C GLY A 194 -10.42 54.61 -31.86
N ASP A 195 -10.77 54.98 -33.10
CA ASP A 195 -11.86 55.92 -33.36
C ASP A 195 -13.19 55.39 -32.79
N LEU A 196 -13.95 56.27 -32.13
CA LEU A 196 -15.26 55.96 -31.55
C LEU A 196 -16.38 56.44 -32.50
N ALA A 197 -17.51 55.73 -32.51
CA ALA A 197 -18.69 56.07 -33.29
C ALA A 197 -18.45 56.19 -34.82
N CYS A 198 -17.59 55.33 -35.35
CA CYS A 198 -17.31 55.20 -36.78
C CYS A 198 -17.74 53.81 -37.30
N SER A 199 -17.92 53.68 -38.61
CA SER A 199 -18.21 52.39 -39.24
C SER A 199 -16.92 51.61 -39.45
N ALA A 200 -16.88 50.35 -38.97
CA ALA A 200 -15.76 49.45 -39.17
C ALA A 200 -15.44 49.30 -40.66
N THR A 201 -14.18 49.46 -41.03
CA THR A 201 -13.68 49.14 -42.37
C THR A 201 -12.82 47.89 -42.30
N SER A 202 -12.50 47.29 -43.45
CA SER A 202 -11.53 46.19 -43.52
C SER A 202 -10.15 46.58 -43.00
N SER A 203 -9.84 47.89 -42.98
CA SER A 203 -8.57 48.45 -42.50
C SER A 203 -8.61 48.80 -41.01
N PHE A 204 -9.80 49.05 -40.44
CA PHE A 204 -9.99 49.46 -39.05
C PHE A 204 -11.28 48.82 -38.48
N PRO A 205 -11.19 47.61 -37.89
CA PRO A 205 -12.35 46.96 -37.29
C PRO A 205 -12.79 47.72 -36.02
N ALA A 206 -14.07 48.09 -35.94
CA ALA A 206 -14.64 48.66 -34.72
C ALA A 206 -14.68 47.57 -33.62
N PHE A 207 -14.03 47.83 -32.49
CA PHE A 207 -14.01 46.93 -31.33
C PHE A 207 -14.68 47.62 -30.13
N ASN A 208 -15.19 46.82 -29.19
CA ASN A 208 -15.76 47.35 -27.95
C ASN A 208 -14.63 47.71 -26.96
N ARG A 209 -14.27 48.99 -26.89
CA ARG A 209 -13.20 49.48 -25.99
C ARG A 209 -13.46 49.14 -24.53
N ASN A 210 -14.70 49.17 -24.06
CA ASN A 210 -15.03 48.82 -22.66
C ASN A 210 -14.71 47.35 -22.36
N LEU A 211 -14.92 46.46 -23.33
CA LEU A 211 -14.54 45.05 -23.21
C LEU A 211 -13.02 44.91 -23.15
N VAL A 212 -12.28 45.60 -24.03
CA VAL A 212 -10.81 45.60 -24.02
C VAL A 212 -10.27 46.12 -22.69
N GLN A 213 -10.81 47.25 -22.20
CA GLN A 213 -10.45 47.83 -20.91
C GLN A 213 -10.72 46.88 -19.74
N SER A 214 -11.83 46.13 -19.78
CA SER A 214 -12.14 45.12 -18.76
C SER A 214 -11.20 43.90 -18.77
N LYS A 215 -10.40 43.74 -19.83
CA LYS A 215 -9.51 42.60 -20.06
C LYS A 215 -8.04 42.98 -20.20
N LEU A 216 -7.64 44.23 -19.92
CA LEU A 216 -6.22 44.65 -19.99
C LEU A 216 -5.32 43.80 -19.10
N GLY A 217 -5.84 43.30 -17.97
CA GLY A 217 -5.13 42.37 -17.08
C GLY A 217 -4.81 41.00 -17.69
N LEU A 218 -5.35 40.66 -18.86
CA LEU A 218 -5.05 39.43 -19.60
C LEU A 218 -4.15 39.69 -20.82
N ILE A 219 -3.85 40.95 -21.13
CA ILE A 219 -3.06 41.35 -22.30
C ILE A 219 -1.67 41.74 -21.81
N LYS A 220 -0.62 41.18 -22.42
CA LYS A 220 0.78 41.47 -22.08
C LYS A 220 1.04 42.98 -22.15
N SER A 221 1.76 43.53 -21.18
CA SER A 221 2.04 44.96 -21.09
C SER A 221 2.84 45.53 -22.27
N THR A 222 3.51 44.67 -23.03
CA THR A 222 4.21 45.04 -24.27
C THR A 222 3.31 45.02 -25.51
N MET A 223 2.05 44.63 -25.37
CA MET A 223 1.07 44.59 -26.46
C MET A 223 0.04 45.69 -26.25
N SER A 224 -0.36 46.37 -27.33
CA SER A 224 -1.54 47.23 -27.34
C SER A 224 -2.61 46.60 -28.21
N VAL A 225 -3.82 46.54 -27.69
CA VAL A 225 -5.01 46.30 -28.50
C VAL A 225 -5.75 47.62 -28.49
N ALA A 226 -6.17 48.12 -29.65
CA ALA A 226 -7.07 49.26 -29.69
C ALA A 226 -6.49 50.58 -29.13
N GLY A 227 -5.16 50.73 -29.12
CA GLY A 227 -4.46 51.86 -28.51
C GLY A 227 -4.37 51.80 -26.97
N ASP A 228 -5.03 50.84 -26.31
CA ASP A 228 -4.87 50.60 -24.87
C ASP A 228 -3.79 49.53 -24.65
N ALA A 229 -2.73 49.88 -23.91
CA ALA A 229 -1.68 48.93 -23.55
C ALA A 229 -2.19 47.91 -22.53
N GLY A 230 -1.80 46.65 -22.69
CA GLY A 230 -2.07 45.61 -21.70
C GLY A 230 -1.44 45.94 -20.33
N SER A 231 -1.89 45.27 -19.29
CA SER A 231 -1.34 45.42 -17.93
C SER A 231 -0.75 44.13 -17.36
N LEU A 232 -0.75 43.02 -18.11
CA LEU A 232 -0.16 41.76 -17.69
C LEU A 232 1.37 41.85 -17.78
N LEU A 233 2.03 41.91 -16.63
CA LEU A 233 3.49 41.96 -16.51
C LEU A 233 4.13 40.57 -16.67
N ASN A 234 5.42 40.53 -16.99
CA ASN A 234 6.20 39.28 -16.93
C ASN A 234 6.35 38.84 -15.46
N CYS A 235 6.27 37.53 -15.21
CA CYS A 235 6.41 36.98 -13.87
C CYS A 235 7.82 37.20 -13.29
N SER A 236 7.87 37.62 -12.03
CA SER A 236 9.00 37.44 -11.12
C SER A 236 8.75 36.25 -10.19
N ASP A 237 9.78 35.83 -9.44
CA ASP A 237 9.66 34.72 -8.49
C ASP A 237 8.56 35.00 -7.44
N GLY A 238 7.51 34.18 -7.45
CA GLY A 238 6.41 34.25 -6.50
C GLY A 238 5.24 35.16 -6.89
N ASP A 239 5.26 35.76 -8.09
CA ASP A 239 4.13 36.52 -8.61
C ASP A 239 2.97 35.59 -9.01
N ASP A 240 1.74 36.10 -8.89
CA ASP A 240 0.50 35.48 -9.39
C ASP A 240 -0.08 36.34 -10.53
N LEU A 241 -0.83 35.72 -11.45
CA LEU A 241 -1.48 36.36 -12.59
C LEU A 241 -0.53 37.21 -13.46
N CYS A 242 0.57 36.61 -13.90
CA CYS A 242 1.61 37.23 -14.73
C CYS A 242 1.93 36.36 -15.97
N PHE A 243 2.61 36.94 -16.96
CA PHE A 243 3.00 36.26 -18.19
C PHE A 243 4.36 35.56 -18.04
N VAL A 244 4.43 34.28 -18.37
CA VAL A 244 5.68 33.50 -18.37
C VAL A 244 6.21 33.43 -19.80
N ASP A 245 7.23 34.24 -20.14
CA ASP A 245 7.81 34.29 -21.50
C ASP A 245 9.17 33.59 -21.67
N SER A 246 9.77 33.14 -20.57
CA SER A 246 11.16 32.68 -20.59
C SER A 246 11.27 31.15 -20.63
N ALA A 247 12.30 30.66 -21.31
CA ALA A 247 12.69 29.25 -21.25
C ALA A 247 13.19 28.82 -19.85
N THR A 248 13.44 29.78 -18.95
CA THR A 248 14.05 29.57 -17.63
C THR A 248 13.06 29.57 -16.47
N SER A 249 11.84 30.05 -16.67
CA SER A 249 10.80 30.10 -15.64
C SER A 249 9.58 29.33 -16.16
N LYS A 250 9.13 28.30 -15.45
CA LYS A 250 7.93 27.53 -15.80
C LYS A 250 6.83 27.84 -14.79
N ALA A 251 5.59 27.95 -15.24
CA ALA A 251 4.45 27.98 -14.34
C ALA A 251 4.40 26.67 -13.54
N ALA A 252 4.31 26.76 -12.22
CA ALA A 252 4.16 25.61 -11.35
C ALA A 252 2.68 25.40 -11.03
N ASP A 253 2.15 24.21 -11.34
CA ASP A 253 0.85 23.80 -10.84
C ASP A 253 0.97 23.48 -9.35
N VAL A 254 0.50 24.40 -8.51
CA VAL A 254 0.50 24.27 -7.05
C VAL A 254 -0.78 23.65 -6.50
N SER A 255 -1.72 23.20 -7.35
CA SER A 255 -3.01 22.65 -6.91
C SER A 255 -2.88 21.38 -6.07
N THR A 256 -1.74 20.67 -6.19
CA THR A 256 -1.42 19.45 -5.44
C THR A 256 -0.32 19.65 -4.40
N LEU A 257 0.31 20.84 -4.36
CA LEU A 257 1.39 21.16 -3.43
C LEU A 257 0.84 21.80 -2.16
N SER A 258 1.30 21.34 -1.00
CA SER A 258 1.11 22.02 0.28
C SER A 258 2.42 22.68 0.73
N THR A 259 2.33 23.62 1.67
CA THR A 259 3.52 24.22 2.29
C THR A 259 4.43 23.18 2.97
N ALA A 260 3.89 22.02 3.36
CA ALA A 260 4.64 20.92 3.97
C ALA A 260 5.47 20.10 2.96
N ASP A 261 5.20 20.22 1.66
CA ASP A 261 5.93 19.51 0.61
C ASP A 261 7.18 20.27 0.16
N ILE A 262 7.24 21.57 0.49
CA ILE A 262 8.27 22.50 0.03
C ILE A 262 9.25 22.77 1.18
N ARG A 263 10.56 22.63 0.92
CA ARG A 263 11.60 22.89 1.93
C ARG A 263 11.48 24.30 2.50
N SER A 264 11.70 24.42 3.81
CA SER A 264 11.76 25.70 4.52
C SER A 264 12.67 26.67 3.76
N THR A 265 12.22 27.91 3.61
CA THR A 265 12.84 29.01 2.81
C THR A 265 12.71 28.92 1.28
N VAL A 266 12.21 27.82 0.71
CA VAL A 266 11.90 27.71 -0.72
C VAL A 266 10.49 28.21 -1.00
N HIS A 267 10.31 28.92 -2.11
CA HIS A 267 9.03 29.46 -2.57
C HIS A 267 8.68 28.85 -3.93
N ILE A 268 7.47 28.30 -4.08
CA ILE A 268 6.96 27.78 -5.36
C ILE A 268 5.52 28.28 -5.53
N GLY A 269 5.25 29.08 -6.56
CA GLY A 269 3.91 29.60 -6.86
C GLY A 269 3.22 30.27 -5.67
N GLY A 270 3.95 31.13 -4.94
CA GLY A 270 3.44 31.83 -3.74
C GLY A 270 3.35 30.99 -2.47
N LEU A 271 3.54 29.67 -2.52
CA LEU A 271 3.62 28.82 -1.33
C LEU A 271 5.01 28.93 -0.69
N VAL A 272 5.04 29.35 0.58
CA VAL A 272 6.26 29.35 1.40
C VAL A 272 6.42 27.98 2.04
N GLY A 273 7.53 27.30 1.72
CA GLY A 273 7.83 26.00 2.29
C GLY A 273 8.03 26.02 3.81
N VAL A 274 7.52 24.99 4.47
CA VAL A 274 7.74 24.73 5.91
C VAL A 274 8.38 23.37 6.18
N ALA A 275 8.69 22.59 5.14
CA ALA A 275 9.33 21.28 5.30
C ALA A 275 10.75 21.47 5.85
N VAL A 276 10.97 21.07 7.09
CA VAL A 276 12.29 21.15 7.72
C VAL A 276 13.18 20.04 7.14
N ALA A 277 14.48 20.31 6.97
CA ALA A 277 15.41 19.28 6.55
C ALA A 277 15.34 18.07 7.49
N SER A 278 15.30 16.87 6.92
CA SER A 278 15.30 15.65 7.71
C SER A 278 16.52 15.66 8.64
N PRO A 279 16.37 15.39 9.94
CA PRO A 279 17.51 15.35 10.85
C PRO A 279 18.55 14.35 10.37
N THR A 280 19.83 14.58 10.69
CA THR A 280 20.92 13.66 10.32
C THR A 280 20.69 12.27 10.92
N SER A 281 21.22 11.22 10.29
CA SER A 281 21.22 9.87 10.87
C SER A 281 21.97 9.85 12.20
N CYS A 282 21.47 9.10 13.18
CA CYS A 282 22.18 8.91 14.44
C CYS A 282 23.53 8.21 14.19
N ALA A 283 24.61 8.74 14.77
CA ALA A 283 25.98 8.23 14.61
C ALA A 283 26.56 7.58 15.89
N ALA A 284 25.81 7.64 17.00
CA ALA A 284 26.20 7.08 18.28
C ALA A 284 24.95 6.67 19.07
N ASP A 285 25.13 5.74 20.01
CA ASP A 285 24.09 5.37 20.96
C ASP A 285 23.69 6.57 21.83
N ALA A 286 22.40 6.64 22.12
CA ALA A 286 21.76 7.73 22.89
C ALA A 286 21.85 9.13 22.25
N ALA A 287 22.29 9.27 21.00
CA ALA A 287 22.18 10.52 20.26
C ALA A 287 20.72 10.99 20.18
N THR A 288 20.50 12.30 20.32
CA THR A 288 19.19 12.94 20.25
C THR A 288 19.13 13.87 19.03
N GLY A 289 17.91 14.19 18.56
CA GLY A 289 17.73 15.09 17.41
C GLY A 289 18.22 14.52 16.08
N CYS A 290 18.26 13.19 15.93
CA CYS A 290 18.69 12.47 14.75
C CYS A 290 17.66 11.40 14.35
N VAL A 291 17.72 10.93 13.10
CA VAL A 291 16.84 9.86 12.62
C VAL A 291 17.50 8.51 12.92
N ALA A 292 16.73 7.59 13.50
CA ALA A 292 17.18 6.22 13.75
C ALA A 292 17.53 5.51 12.45
N VAL A 293 18.59 4.71 12.50
CA VAL A 293 19.09 3.92 11.35
C VAL A 293 19.33 2.48 11.77
N ALA A 294 19.60 1.59 10.82
CA ALA A 294 19.80 0.16 11.11
C ALA A 294 20.85 -0.10 12.21
N ASN A 295 21.93 0.67 12.22
CA ASN A 295 22.99 0.55 13.22
C ASN A 295 22.67 1.23 14.56
N PHE A 296 21.67 2.12 14.59
CA PHE A 296 21.24 2.89 15.77
C PHE A 296 19.70 2.97 15.79
N PRO A 297 19.01 1.84 16.03
CA PRO A 297 17.56 1.77 15.95
C PRO A 297 16.89 2.57 17.07
N ALA A 298 15.69 3.08 16.80
CA ALA A 298 14.87 3.70 17.83
C ALA A 298 14.42 2.63 18.83
N VAL A 299 14.56 2.94 20.13
CA VAL A 299 14.08 2.07 21.21
C VAL A 299 13.04 2.86 22.01
N ASP A 300 11.97 2.18 22.42
CA ASP A 300 10.97 2.79 23.30
C ASP A 300 11.55 2.93 24.71
N LYS A 301 12.06 4.14 25.01
CA LYS A 301 12.67 4.42 26.32
C LYS A 301 11.65 4.34 27.44
N VAL A 302 10.40 4.71 27.21
CA VAL A 302 9.41 4.89 28.28
C VAL A 302 8.70 3.58 28.58
N ASN A 303 8.06 2.98 27.58
CA ASN A 303 7.21 1.80 27.79
C ASN A 303 8.02 0.50 27.85
N ILE A 304 9.23 0.46 27.29
CA ILE A 304 10.10 -0.72 27.34
C ILE A 304 11.25 -0.51 28.33
N LEU A 305 12.19 0.39 28.07
CA LEU A 305 13.41 0.45 28.90
C LEU A 305 13.14 0.92 30.33
N GLN A 306 12.44 2.04 30.51
CA GLN A 306 12.17 2.60 31.83
C GLN A 306 11.24 1.70 32.65
N ALA A 307 10.20 1.14 32.02
CA ALA A 307 9.33 0.14 32.64
C ALA A 307 10.08 -1.13 33.08
N ASN A 308 11.18 -1.48 32.41
CA ASN A 308 12.01 -2.64 32.72
C ASN A 308 13.35 -2.29 33.38
N ALA A 309 13.52 -1.06 33.91
CA ALA A 309 14.76 -0.62 34.55
C ALA A 309 15.19 -1.57 35.71
N GLY A 310 14.21 -2.18 36.38
CA GLY A 310 14.43 -3.20 37.41
C GLY A 310 14.92 -4.57 36.92
N LYS A 311 15.18 -4.75 35.62
CA LYS A 311 15.73 -5.99 35.06
C LYS A 311 17.23 -5.92 34.79
N TYR A 312 17.86 -4.76 34.91
CA TYR A 312 19.29 -4.61 34.66
C TYR A 312 19.98 -3.75 35.71
N ARG A 313 21.31 -3.93 35.78
CA ARG A 313 22.16 -3.39 36.84
C ARG A 313 22.20 -1.86 36.81
N SER A 314 22.30 -1.25 37.99
CA SER A 314 22.36 0.21 38.15
C SER A 314 23.58 0.87 37.50
N ASN A 315 24.66 0.12 37.28
CA ASN A 315 25.85 0.58 36.57
C ASN A 315 25.78 0.40 35.04
N LEU A 316 24.68 -0.14 34.51
CA LEU A 316 24.43 -0.28 33.09
C LEU A 316 23.37 0.73 32.64
N SER A 317 23.68 1.46 31.56
CA SER A 317 22.73 2.36 30.90
C SER A 317 22.46 1.86 29.48
N LEU A 318 21.18 1.69 29.15
CA LEU A 318 20.73 1.29 27.82
C LEU A 318 19.98 2.48 27.20
N ALA A 319 20.46 2.98 26.06
CA ALA A 319 19.93 4.18 25.41
C ALA A 319 19.74 5.38 26.36
N GLY A 320 20.60 5.53 27.36
CA GLY A 320 20.54 6.60 28.37
C GLY A 320 19.59 6.33 29.56
N VAL A 321 18.92 5.18 29.62
CA VAL A 321 18.12 4.76 30.78
C VAL A 321 18.97 3.86 31.67
N SER A 322 19.33 4.33 32.86
CA SER A 322 20.06 3.54 33.85
C SER A 322 19.18 2.46 34.50
N GLY A 323 19.79 1.32 34.80
CA GLY A 323 19.10 0.24 35.50
C GLY A 323 18.86 0.58 36.97
N THR A 324 18.06 -0.24 37.65
CA THR A 324 17.78 -0.07 39.09
C THR A 324 18.13 -1.28 39.94
N VAL A 325 18.60 -2.39 39.36
CA VAL A 325 19.09 -3.53 40.15
C VAL A 325 20.42 -3.16 40.80
N ALA A 326 20.39 -2.98 42.13
CA ALA A 326 21.57 -2.73 42.92
C ALA A 326 22.41 -3.99 43.11
N ASP A 327 23.70 -3.82 43.41
CA ASP A 327 24.56 -4.92 43.85
C ASP A 327 24.17 -5.34 45.27
N CYS A 328 24.24 -6.65 45.55
CA CYS A 328 23.97 -7.16 46.90
C CYS A 328 25.00 -6.62 47.90
N ASN A 329 24.55 -6.26 49.11
CA ASN A 329 25.38 -5.71 50.19
C ASN A 329 25.40 -6.58 51.45
N SER A 330 24.77 -7.76 51.40
CA SER A 330 24.71 -8.74 52.46
C SER A 330 24.48 -10.14 51.88
N ASP A 331 24.93 -11.17 52.60
CA ASP A 331 24.64 -12.56 52.25
C ASP A 331 23.16 -12.86 52.41
N GLY A 332 22.60 -13.59 51.42
CA GLY A 332 21.16 -13.86 51.37
C GLY A 332 20.30 -12.67 50.92
N GLY A 333 20.92 -11.57 50.47
CA GLY A 333 20.20 -10.45 49.84
C GLY A 333 19.36 -10.92 48.65
N SER A 334 18.14 -10.38 48.54
CA SER A 334 17.21 -10.70 47.44
C SER A 334 16.92 -9.46 46.60
N GLY A 335 16.57 -9.67 45.32
CA GLY A 335 16.29 -8.56 44.40
C GLY A 335 17.52 -7.71 43.99
N CYS A 336 18.73 -8.22 44.26
CA CYS A 336 20.00 -7.57 43.95
C CYS A 336 20.88 -8.45 43.06
N PHE A 337 21.89 -7.86 42.43
CA PHE A 337 22.87 -8.56 41.62
C PHE A 337 23.99 -9.10 42.51
N ALA A 338 24.26 -10.41 42.43
CA ALA A 338 25.33 -11.03 43.18
C ALA A 338 26.69 -10.51 42.72
N VAL A 339 27.53 -10.11 43.67
CA VAL A 339 28.86 -9.56 43.43
C VAL A 339 29.92 -10.40 44.14
N THR A 340 31.20 -10.15 43.86
CA THR A 340 32.32 -10.92 44.42
C THR A 340 32.28 -11.02 45.96
N ASN A 341 31.91 -9.94 46.64
CA ASN A 341 31.83 -9.89 48.11
C ASN A 341 30.56 -10.55 48.68
N PHE A 342 29.53 -10.72 47.86
CA PHE A 342 28.24 -11.30 48.22
C PHE A 342 27.77 -12.22 47.09
N PRO A 343 28.51 -13.33 46.85
CA PRO A 343 28.20 -14.23 45.76
C PRO A 343 26.89 -14.96 46.04
N SER A 344 26.17 -15.38 44.99
CA SER A 344 24.94 -16.17 45.19
C SER A 344 25.19 -17.46 45.99
N ILE A 345 26.40 -18.00 45.89
CA ILE A 345 26.85 -19.20 46.60
C ILE A 345 28.33 -19.04 46.93
N ASP A 346 28.70 -19.13 48.22
CA ASP A 346 30.09 -19.28 48.63
C ASP A 346 30.54 -20.72 48.33
N LYS A 347 31.19 -20.89 47.18
CA LYS A 347 31.74 -22.19 46.76
C LYS A 347 32.82 -22.71 47.69
N THR A 348 33.55 -21.86 48.40
CA THR A 348 34.62 -22.27 49.31
C THR A 348 34.02 -22.92 50.54
N ALA A 349 33.05 -22.25 51.18
CA ALA A 349 32.31 -22.81 52.30
C ALA A 349 31.53 -24.08 51.91
N LEU A 350 30.91 -24.08 50.71
CA LEU A 350 30.19 -25.26 50.22
C LEU A 350 31.11 -26.45 49.95
N THR A 351 32.31 -26.22 49.39
CA THR A 351 33.32 -27.26 49.18
C THR A 351 33.82 -27.81 50.50
N ALA A 352 34.07 -26.96 51.50
CA ALA A 352 34.43 -27.40 52.85
C ALA A 352 33.32 -28.24 53.52
N ALA A 353 32.07 -28.01 53.14
CA ALA A 353 30.90 -28.74 53.62
C ALA A 353 30.50 -29.96 52.76
N ALA A 354 31.28 -30.33 51.72
CA ALA A 354 30.94 -31.41 50.79
C ALA A 354 30.69 -32.76 51.50
N SER A 355 31.33 -33.00 52.64
CA SER A 355 31.14 -34.21 53.46
C SER A 355 29.82 -34.24 54.23
N LYS A 356 28.96 -33.22 54.15
CA LYS A 356 27.66 -33.17 54.84
C LYS A 356 26.48 -33.65 54.00
N PHE A 357 26.67 -33.91 52.71
CA PHE A 357 25.60 -34.35 51.82
C PHE A 357 26.07 -35.46 50.88
N LYS A 358 25.17 -36.39 50.58
CA LYS A 358 25.41 -37.56 49.73
C LYS A 358 24.80 -37.34 48.36
N SER A 359 25.53 -37.69 47.29
CA SER A 359 25.06 -37.80 45.89
C SER A 359 24.41 -36.56 45.24
N LEU A 360 24.19 -35.49 45.98
CA LEU A 360 23.70 -34.22 45.46
C LEU A 360 24.88 -33.38 44.98
N THR A 361 24.74 -32.74 43.83
CA THR A 361 25.67 -31.72 43.37
C THR A 361 25.04 -30.35 43.58
N LEU A 362 25.58 -29.58 44.52
CA LEU A 362 25.12 -28.23 44.83
C LEU A 362 26.09 -27.23 44.19
N ALA A 363 25.61 -26.38 43.28
CA ALA A 363 26.44 -25.38 42.60
C ALA A 363 27.70 -25.93 41.90
N GLY A 364 27.66 -27.20 41.46
CA GLY A 364 28.81 -27.90 40.89
C GLY A 364 29.77 -28.53 41.91
N VAL A 365 29.52 -28.40 43.22
CA VAL A 365 30.22 -29.13 44.27
C VAL A 365 29.49 -30.45 44.52
N ALA A 366 30.15 -31.57 44.19
CA ALA A 366 29.62 -32.90 44.45
C ALA A 366 29.74 -33.25 45.94
N GLY A 367 28.66 -33.78 46.51
CA GLY A 367 28.67 -34.31 47.87
C GLY A 367 29.57 -35.53 47.99
N THR A 368 30.34 -35.59 49.06
CA THR A 368 31.32 -36.66 49.32
C THR A 368 30.97 -37.53 50.53
N LEU A 369 29.79 -37.32 51.14
CA LEU A 369 29.34 -38.15 52.24
C LEU A 369 29.10 -39.59 51.73
N SER A 370 29.88 -40.54 52.25
CA SER A 370 29.86 -41.94 51.84
C SER A 370 28.80 -42.76 52.58
N ASP A 371 28.51 -43.95 52.03
CA ASP A 371 27.71 -44.96 52.72
C ASP A 371 28.51 -45.64 53.83
N CYS A 372 27.82 -46.07 54.88
CA CYS A 372 28.42 -46.84 55.95
C CYS A 372 28.78 -48.25 55.46
N ALA A 373 30.07 -48.62 55.54
CA ALA A 373 30.56 -49.91 55.06
C ALA A 373 30.56 -51.03 56.13
N THR A 374 30.50 -50.66 57.41
CA THR A 374 30.57 -51.59 58.54
C THR A 374 29.58 -51.19 59.63
N ASP A 375 29.12 -52.17 60.41
CA ASP A 375 28.33 -51.90 61.61
C ASP A 375 29.11 -51.05 62.61
N GLY A 376 28.44 -50.02 63.14
CA GLY A 376 29.05 -49.05 64.06
C GLY A 376 29.88 -47.96 63.40
N ALA A 377 29.93 -47.88 62.06
CA ALA A 377 30.56 -46.76 61.36
C ALA A 377 29.84 -45.43 61.65
N GLY A 378 30.61 -44.36 61.83
CA GLY A 378 30.12 -42.99 62.03
C GLY A 378 30.43 -42.08 60.84
N SER A 379 29.78 -40.92 60.78
CA SER A 379 29.99 -39.89 59.73
C SER A 379 29.74 -40.39 58.30
N CYS A 380 28.76 -41.27 58.14
CA CYS A 380 28.33 -41.87 56.87
C CYS A 380 26.80 -41.99 56.84
N VAL A 381 26.23 -42.28 55.67
CA VAL A 381 24.79 -42.54 55.51
C VAL A 381 24.52 -44.04 55.68
N ALA A 382 23.58 -44.38 56.55
CA ALA A 382 23.08 -45.75 56.72
C ALA A 382 21.75 -45.94 55.95
N ASP A 383 21.81 -45.95 54.60
CA ASP A 383 20.63 -46.22 53.74
C ASP A 383 20.60 -47.62 53.11
N GLY A 384 21.66 -48.41 53.31
CA GLY A 384 21.81 -49.71 52.65
C GLY A 384 20.82 -50.79 53.13
N PRO A 385 20.60 -51.85 52.32
CA PRO A 385 19.76 -52.98 52.70
C PRO A 385 20.36 -53.79 53.88
N THR A 386 21.68 -53.76 54.04
CA THR A 386 22.44 -54.60 55.00
C THR A 386 22.82 -53.88 56.29
N THR A 387 22.97 -52.56 56.28
CA THR A 387 23.44 -51.76 57.43
C THR A 387 22.42 -50.66 57.71
N LYS A 388 21.64 -50.81 58.78
CA LYS A 388 20.63 -49.84 59.20
C LYS A 388 21.12 -49.01 60.38
N ALA A 389 20.67 -47.76 60.45
CA ALA A 389 20.97 -46.90 61.59
C ALA A 389 20.43 -47.52 62.89
N ALA A 390 21.28 -47.60 63.91
CA ALA A 390 20.90 -47.99 65.26
C ALA A 390 21.13 -46.83 66.21
N ARG A 391 20.16 -46.59 67.10
CA ARG A 391 20.25 -45.56 68.12
C ARG A 391 20.94 -46.15 69.35
N LEU A 392 22.14 -45.67 69.66
CA LEU A 392 22.96 -46.20 70.77
C LEU A 392 22.63 -45.59 72.14
N SER A 393 21.76 -44.57 72.20
CA SER A 393 21.37 -44.00 73.49
C SER A 393 20.63 -45.05 74.33
N ASN A 394 21.13 -45.34 75.53
CA ASN A 394 20.64 -46.40 76.42
C ASN A 394 20.73 -47.82 75.84
N PHE A 395 21.66 -48.05 74.90
CA PHE A 395 21.97 -49.37 74.36
C PHE A 395 23.40 -49.73 74.74
N THR A 396 23.57 -50.74 75.59
CA THR A 396 24.83 -51.10 76.24
C THR A 396 25.23 -52.55 75.93
N ALA A 397 26.45 -52.93 76.30
CA ALA A 397 26.93 -54.30 76.11
C ALA A 397 26.01 -55.35 76.77
N SER A 398 25.39 -55.03 77.91
CA SER A 398 24.48 -55.94 78.62
C SER A 398 23.14 -56.15 77.91
N ASP A 399 22.80 -55.34 76.90
CA ASP A 399 21.58 -55.51 76.10
C ASP A 399 21.79 -56.45 74.90
N VAL A 400 23.05 -56.77 74.58
CA VAL A 400 23.44 -57.58 73.42
C VAL A 400 24.04 -58.90 73.88
N ARG A 401 23.60 -60.01 73.26
CA ARG A 401 24.13 -61.36 73.54
C ARG A 401 25.65 -61.41 73.38
N SER A 402 26.33 -62.06 74.31
CA SER A 402 27.76 -62.41 74.16
C SER A 402 28.01 -63.06 72.80
N THR A 403 29.12 -62.68 72.16
CA THR A 403 29.53 -63.02 70.77
C THR A 403 28.73 -62.37 69.64
N VAL A 404 27.67 -61.62 69.95
CA VAL A 404 26.96 -60.78 68.99
C VAL A 404 27.44 -59.33 69.13
N SER A 405 27.53 -58.62 68.01
CA SER A 405 27.69 -57.16 68.00
C SER A 405 26.55 -56.53 67.22
N ILE A 406 26.02 -55.42 67.72
CA ILE A 406 24.99 -54.62 67.05
C ILE A 406 25.50 -53.18 67.02
N ALA A 407 25.67 -52.63 65.81
CA ALA A 407 26.14 -51.26 65.60
C ALA A 407 27.42 -50.91 66.39
N GLY A 408 28.38 -51.84 66.42
CA GLY A 408 29.68 -51.68 67.07
C GLY A 408 29.68 -51.93 68.59
N VAL A 409 28.51 -52.13 69.22
CA VAL A 409 28.44 -52.53 70.63
C VAL A 409 28.63 -54.04 70.73
N ALA A 410 29.74 -54.48 71.34
CA ALA A 410 29.99 -55.90 71.60
C ALA A 410 29.16 -56.37 72.80
N GLY A 411 28.42 -57.46 72.63
CA GLY A 411 27.54 -57.98 73.67
C GLY A 411 28.26 -58.65 74.82
N SER A 412 27.71 -58.47 76.02
CA SER A 412 28.13 -59.13 77.26
C SER A 412 27.00 -59.92 77.92
N LEU A 413 25.79 -59.93 77.35
CA LEU A 413 24.66 -60.70 77.87
C LEU A 413 24.91 -62.21 77.67
N THR A 414 25.29 -62.89 78.74
CA THR A 414 25.40 -64.35 78.79
C THR A 414 24.00 -64.96 78.85
N LEU A 415 23.65 -65.72 77.81
CA LEU A 415 22.24 -66.03 77.54
C LEU A 415 21.65 -67.19 78.35
N ILE A 416 22.46 -67.92 79.11
CA ILE A 416 21.99 -69.06 79.87
C ILE A 416 22.85 -69.10 81.14
N PRO A 417 22.26 -69.09 82.36
CA PRO A 417 22.99 -69.53 83.55
C PRO A 417 23.66 -70.88 83.25
N ALA A 418 24.86 -71.14 83.77
CA ALA A 418 25.57 -72.38 83.43
C ALA A 418 24.66 -73.62 83.62
N THR A 419 24.82 -74.69 82.83
CA THR A 419 24.12 -75.94 83.11
C THR A 419 24.54 -76.44 84.49
N CYS A 420 23.59 -76.89 85.30
CA CYS A 420 23.92 -77.41 86.63
C CYS A 420 24.94 -78.54 86.49
N SER A 421 26.09 -78.40 87.13
CA SER A 421 27.18 -79.39 87.12
C SER A 421 27.21 -80.25 88.38
N ALA A 422 26.27 -80.01 89.31
CA ALA A 422 26.12 -80.72 90.57
C ALA A 422 24.65 -80.68 91.02
N ASP A 423 24.24 -81.69 91.80
CA ASP A 423 22.94 -81.72 92.47
C ASP A 423 22.82 -80.55 93.47
N ALA A 424 21.62 -79.98 93.58
CA ALA A 424 21.30 -78.82 94.41
C ALA A 424 22.06 -77.52 94.06
N ALA A 425 22.75 -77.46 92.91
CA ALA A 425 23.33 -76.22 92.42
C ALA A 425 22.23 -75.16 92.18
N VAL A 426 22.49 -73.92 92.60
CA VAL A 426 21.56 -72.78 92.48
C VAL A 426 22.07 -71.80 91.43
N GLY A 427 21.17 -71.15 90.69
CA GLY A 427 21.54 -70.20 89.63
C GLY A 427 22.09 -70.85 88.35
N CYS A 428 21.68 -72.08 88.06
CA CYS A 428 22.03 -72.87 86.87
C CYS A 428 20.77 -73.42 86.21
N VAL A 429 20.84 -73.83 84.94
CA VAL A 429 19.68 -74.44 84.23
C VAL A 429 19.78 -75.96 84.29
N THR A 430 18.65 -76.63 84.50
CA THR A 430 18.56 -78.09 84.56
C THR A 430 19.07 -78.71 83.26
N ALA A 431 19.83 -79.78 83.39
CA ALA A 431 20.31 -80.57 82.26
C ALA A 431 19.71 -81.98 82.35
N THR A 432 19.81 -82.76 81.29
CA THR A 432 19.34 -84.15 81.25
C THR A 432 19.89 -84.99 82.40
N ASN A 433 21.10 -84.65 82.89
CA ASN A 433 21.78 -85.35 83.97
C ASN A 433 21.50 -84.74 85.37
N PHE A 434 20.85 -83.58 85.44
CA PHE A 434 20.51 -82.87 86.69
C PHE A 434 19.09 -82.25 86.59
N PRO A 435 18.02 -83.08 86.47
CA PRO A 435 16.62 -82.62 86.47
C PRO A 435 16.17 -82.19 87.88
N ALA A 436 15.58 -81.01 88.04
CA ALA A 436 15.39 -80.39 89.36
C ALA A 436 14.26 -81.00 90.21
N ILE A 437 14.63 -81.67 91.33
CA ILE A 437 13.89 -81.72 92.61
C ILE A 437 14.92 -81.59 93.74
N ASP A 438 14.67 -80.72 94.73
CA ASP A 438 15.49 -80.58 95.95
C ASP A 438 15.31 -81.83 96.83
N LYS A 439 16.25 -82.77 96.69
CA LYS A 439 16.20 -84.04 97.42
C LYS A 439 16.40 -83.88 98.92
N VAL A 440 17.21 -82.91 99.34
CA VAL A 440 17.73 -82.83 100.71
C VAL A 440 16.77 -82.10 101.64
N ASN A 441 16.24 -80.94 101.21
CA ASN A 441 15.39 -80.15 102.08
C ASN A 441 13.90 -80.48 101.95
N HIS A 442 13.47 -81.05 100.81
CA HIS A 442 12.05 -81.30 100.54
C HIS A 442 11.73 -82.78 100.38
N LEU A 443 12.43 -83.53 99.52
CA LEU A 443 12.05 -84.92 99.29
C LEU A 443 12.37 -85.83 100.49
N GLN A 444 13.50 -85.63 101.15
CA GLN A 444 13.89 -86.42 102.33
C GLN A 444 13.14 -86.05 103.61
N GLY A 445 12.84 -84.77 103.82
CA GLY A 445 12.04 -84.30 104.95
C GLY A 445 10.59 -84.77 104.92
N GLU A 446 10.06 -85.03 103.72
CA GLU A 446 8.65 -85.38 103.49
C GLU A 446 8.43 -86.88 103.22
N LYS A 447 9.46 -87.74 103.40
CA LYS A 447 9.35 -89.20 103.18
C LYS A 447 8.25 -89.83 104.03
N ALA A 448 8.02 -89.28 105.23
CA ALA A 448 6.94 -89.70 106.13
C ALA A 448 5.54 -89.46 105.55
N LYS A 449 5.37 -88.58 104.56
CA LYS A 449 4.08 -88.31 103.89
C LYS A 449 3.94 -89.04 102.55
N ILE A 450 4.99 -89.73 102.09
CA ILE A 450 4.99 -90.53 100.85
C ILE A 450 4.71 -91.99 101.24
N ARG A 451 3.80 -92.65 100.50
CA ARG A 451 3.45 -94.07 100.76
C ARG A 451 4.70 -94.95 100.68
N SER A 452 4.82 -95.91 101.59
CA SER A 452 5.99 -96.81 101.66
C SER A 452 6.19 -97.69 100.42
N ASN A 453 5.19 -97.78 99.54
CA ASN A 453 5.27 -98.48 98.27
C ASN A 453 5.50 -97.56 97.05
N LEU A 454 5.66 -96.25 97.24
CA LEU A 454 5.93 -95.28 96.17
C LEU A 454 7.34 -94.70 96.31
N THR A 455 8.09 -94.72 95.21
CA THR A 455 9.44 -94.14 95.11
C THR A 455 9.41 -92.97 94.12
N VAL A 456 9.88 -91.79 94.54
CA VAL A 456 10.00 -90.59 93.71
C VAL A 456 11.46 -90.15 93.70
N GLN A 457 12.07 -89.92 92.53
CA GLN A 457 13.49 -89.51 92.39
C GLN A 457 14.47 -90.34 93.25
N SER A 458 14.17 -91.65 93.39
CA SER A 458 14.92 -92.64 94.19
C SER A 458 14.82 -92.55 95.72
N GLU A 459 13.91 -91.74 96.27
CA GLU A 459 13.53 -91.77 97.68
C GLU A 459 12.21 -92.53 97.84
N THR A 460 12.23 -93.64 98.58
CA THR A 460 11.03 -94.40 98.94
C THR A 460 10.37 -93.76 100.15
N GLY A 461 9.05 -93.59 100.09
CA GLY A 461 8.28 -93.14 101.23
C GLY A 461 8.40 -94.04 102.45
N THR A 462 8.03 -93.54 103.61
CA THR A 462 8.08 -94.29 104.88
C THR A 462 6.72 -94.39 105.56
N MET A 463 5.66 -93.81 104.98
CA MET A 463 4.30 -93.91 105.52
C MET A 463 3.82 -95.37 105.41
N THR A 464 3.45 -96.01 106.51
CA THR A 464 3.02 -97.43 106.56
C THR A 464 1.51 -97.58 106.42
N PRO A 465 0.98 -98.76 106.01
CA PRO A 465 -0.46 -99.00 106.06
C PRO A 465 -0.97 -99.06 107.51
N CYS A 466 -2.21 -98.61 107.77
CA CYS A 466 -2.80 -98.62 109.12
C CYS A 466 -3.04 -100.04 109.63
N ALA A 467 -2.71 -100.30 110.91
CA ALA A 467 -2.77 -101.63 111.51
C ALA A 467 -4.05 -101.85 112.34
N ALA A 468 -4.60 -100.77 112.92
CA ALA A 468 -5.86 -100.75 113.62
C ALA A 468 -6.70 -99.50 113.26
N ASP A 469 -7.98 -99.53 113.61
CA ASP A 469 -8.86 -98.36 113.47
C ASP A 469 -8.48 -97.30 114.51
N GLY A 470 -8.30 -96.05 114.06
CA GLY A 470 -7.86 -94.93 114.89
C GLY A 470 -6.35 -94.69 114.97
N ASP A 471 -5.53 -95.35 114.13
CA ASP A 471 -4.09 -95.03 114.01
C ASP A 471 -3.86 -93.70 113.24
N ASP A 472 -2.94 -92.87 113.72
CA ASP A 472 -2.47 -91.65 113.05
C ASP A 472 -1.16 -91.91 112.27
N ASP A 473 -0.85 -91.06 111.28
CA ASP A 473 0.38 -91.13 110.45
C ASP A 473 0.59 -92.42 109.63
N CYS A 474 -0.51 -93.07 109.22
CA CYS A 474 -0.54 -94.24 108.35
C CYS A 474 -1.46 -94.02 107.12
N TYR A 475 -1.36 -94.88 106.10
CA TYR A 475 -2.22 -94.83 104.92
C TYR A 475 -3.19 -96.01 104.85
N THR A 476 -4.35 -95.79 104.25
CA THR A 476 -5.30 -96.86 103.87
C THR A 476 -5.15 -97.27 102.41
#